data_AF-A0A5K0VGK3-F1
#
_entry.id   AF-A0A5K0VGK3-F1
#
_cell.length_a   1.000
_cell.length_b   1.000
_cell.length_c   1.000
_cell.angle_alpha   90.00
_cell.angle_beta   90.00
_cell.angle_gamma   90.00
#
_symmetry.space_group_name_H-M   'P 1'
#
loop_
_entity.id
_entity.type
_entity.pdbx_description
1 polymer ?
#
loop_
_entity_poly.entity_id
_entity_poly.type
_entity_poly.pdbx_seq_one_letter_code
_entity_poly.pdbx_strand_id
1 'polypeptide(L)' 'IATRYFLPELEGAKLTSKLCQRVSEAFVSKFGKYAGWAQTVLFVSELPMQQALLPSDLYCKKKSPQRKSSHKKAEG' A
#
# COMPACT_ATOMS: atom_id res chain seq x y z
N ILE A 1 0.83 8.65 -6.98
CA ILE A 1 -0.61 8.39 -7.21
C ILE A 1 -1.40 9.66 -7.59
N ALA A 2 -1.28 10.75 -6.83
CA ALA A 2 -2.08 11.97 -7.03
C ALA A 2 -1.83 12.65 -8.40
N THR A 3 -0.58 12.92 -8.72
CA THR A 3 -0.20 13.52 -10.02
C THR A 3 -0.57 12.60 -11.18
N ARG A 4 -0.29 11.31 -11.05
CA ARG A 4 -0.51 10.33 -12.12
C ARG A 4 -1.99 10.09 -12.48
N TYR A 5 -2.94 10.27 -11.55
CA TYR A 5 -4.33 9.82 -11.76
C TYR A 5 -5.41 10.84 -11.41
N PHE A 6 -5.06 11.97 -10.80
CA PHE A 6 -6.02 12.95 -10.31
C PHE A 6 -5.69 14.36 -10.79
N LEU A 7 -4.42 14.77 -10.67
CA LEU A 7 -3.98 16.16 -10.92
C LEU A 7 -2.59 16.17 -11.59
N PRO A 8 -2.49 15.77 -12.88
CA PRO A 8 -1.22 15.69 -13.61
C PRO A 8 -0.49 17.05 -13.69
N GLU A 9 -1.22 18.16 -13.65
CA GLU A 9 -0.67 19.51 -13.62
C GLU A 9 0.13 19.83 -12.33
N LEU A 10 0.07 18.98 -11.31
CA LEU A 10 0.83 19.14 -10.07
C LEU A 10 2.16 18.36 -10.08
N GLU A 11 2.56 17.79 -11.22
CA GLU A 11 3.83 17.09 -11.37
C GLU A 11 5.01 18.04 -11.14
N GLY A 12 5.94 17.65 -10.26
CA GLY A 12 7.10 18.48 -9.87
C GLY A 12 6.80 19.59 -8.85
N ALA A 13 5.54 19.80 -8.43
CA ALA A 13 5.21 20.78 -7.40
C ALA A 13 5.69 20.34 -6.01
N LYS A 14 6.28 21.27 -5.23
CA LYS A 14 6.61 21.02 -3.82
C LYS A 14 5.34 20.83 -3.00
N LEU A 15 5.37 19.84 -2.09
CA LEU A 15 4.27 19.56 -1.18
C LEU A 15 4.02 20.78 -0.30
N THR A 16 2.88 21.44 -0.49
CA THR A 16 2.40 22.54 0.38
C THR A 16 1.07 22.12 0.99
N SER A 17 0.72 22.69 2.15
CA SER A 17 -0.58 22.43 2.78
C SER A 17 -1.75 22.68 1.82
N LYS A 18 -1.68 23.74 1.00
CA LYS A 18 -2.68 24.05 -0.04
C LYS A 18 -2.75 22.98 -1.13
N LEU A 19 -1.62 22.39 -1.50
CA LEU A 19 -1.57 21.30 -2.48
C LEU A 19 -2.22 20.03 -1.93
N CYS A 20 -1.91 19.67 -0.68
CA CYS A 20 -2.52 18.52 -0.01
C CYS A 20 -4.05 18.66 0.07
N GLN A 21 -4.54 19.87 0.36
CA GLN A 21 -5.97 20.17 0.37
C GLN A 21 -6.62 19.92 -1.01
N ARG A 22 -6.03 20.42 -2.10
CA ARG A 22 -6.54 20.21 -3.46
C ARG A 22 -6.55 18.74 -3.87
N VAL A 23 -5.50 17.99 -3.52
CA VAL A 23 -5.45 16.54 -3.77
C VAL A 23 -6.56 15.83 -2.99
N SER A 24 -6.78 16.20 -1.73
CA SER A 24 -7.87 15.66 -0.91
C SER A 24 -9.24 15.92 -1.54
N GLU A 25 -9.49 17.15 -1.99
CA GLU A 25 -10.74 17.53 -2.67
C GLU A 25 -10.96 16.73 -3.95
N ALA A 26 -9.93 16.58 -4.80
CA ALA A 26 -10.01 15.77 -6.01
C ALA A 26 -10.28 14.28 -5.69
N PHE A 27 -9.70 13.78 -4.61
CA PHE A 27 -9.89 12.40 -4.17
C PHE A 27 -11.32 12.18 -3.64
N VAL A 28 -11.85 13.11 -2.85
CA VAL A 28 -13.24 13.10 -2.37
C VAL A 28 -14.23 13.26 -3.53
N SER A 29 -13.93 14.11 -4.51
CA SER A 29 -14.75 14.26 -5.72
C SER A 29 -14.85 12.95 -6.51
N LYS A 30 -13.75 12.18 -6.60
CA LYS A 30 -13.73 10.90 -7.32
C LYS A 30 -14.41 9.75 -6.58
N PHE A 31 -14.14 9.59 -5.28
CA PHE A 31 -14.58 8.43 -4.50
C PHE A 31 -15.79 8.71 -3.60
N GLY A 32 -16.23 9.96 -3.52
CA GLY A 32 -17.39 10.39 -2.74
C GLY A 32 -17.32 9.99 -1.27
N LYS A 33 -18.44 9.50 -0.74
CA LYS A 33 -18.56 9.04 0.66
C LYS A 33 -17.57 7.93 1.06
N TYR A 34 -16.96 7.24 0.09
CA TYR A 34 -15.99 6.18 0.34
C TYR A 34 -14.54 6.64 0.21
N ALA A 35 -14.27 7.93 0.07
CA ALA A 35 -12.90 8.44 -0.11
C ALA A 35 -11.92 7.99 0.98
N GLY A 36 -12.34 7.96 2.25
CA GLY A 36 -11.51 7.43 3.35
C GLY A 36 -11.20 5.93 3.21
N TRP A 37 -12.19 5.15 2.76
CA TRP A 37 -12.01 3.72 2.50
C TRP A 37 -11.08 3.49 1.30
N ALA A 38 -11.27 4.23 0.22
CA ALA A 38 -10.42 4.16 -0.97
C ALA A 38 -8.96 4.53 -0.65
N GLN A 39 -8.75 5.57 0.16
CA GLN A 39 -7.41 5.95 0.61
C GLN A 39 -6.75 4.84 1.43
N THR A 40 -7.50 4.16 2.30
CA THR A 40 -7.01 3.01 3.07
C THR A 40 -6.61 1.84 2.17
N VAL A 41 -7.43 1.50 1.18
CA VAL A 41 -7.15 0.41 0.23
C VAL A 41 -5.87 0.71 -0.57
N LEU A 42 -5.73 1.94 -1.08
CA LEU A 42 -4.53 2.35 -1.81
C LEU A 42 -3.29 2.26 -0.91
N PHE A 43 -3.38 2.76 0.33
CA PHE A 43 -2.27 2.68 1.27
C PHE A 43 -1.83 1.25 1.55
N VAL A 44 -2.76 0.35 1.88
CA VAL A 44 -2.45 -1.06 2.15
C VAL A 44 -1.87 -1.75 0.92
N SER A 45 -2.33 -1.41 -0.28
CA SER A 45 -1.80 -1.97 -1.53
C SER A 45 -0.35 -1.52 -1.82
N GLU A 46 0.06 -0.35 -1.32
CA GLU A 46 1.42 0.18 -1.48
C GLU A 46 2.39 -0.30 -0.40
N LEU A 47 1.90 -0.79 0.76
CA LEU A 47 2.75 -1.27 1.86
C LEU A 47 3.80 -2.33 1.45
N PRO A 48 3.51 -3.35 0.61
CA PRO A 48 4.51 -4.31 0.18
C PRO A 48 5.68 -3.66 -0.57
N MET A 49 5.43 -2.60 -1.34
CA MET A 49 6.48 -1.85 -2.05
C MET A 49 7.34 -1.05 -1.06
N GLN A 50 6.75 -0.54 0.02
CA GLN A 50 7.48 0.19 1.06
C GLN A 50 8.27 -0.73 2.00
N GLN A 51 7.85 -1.99 2.18
CA GLN A 51 8.62 -2.98 2.95
C GLN A 51 10.03 -3.21 2.39
N ALA A 52 10.23 -3.04 1.08
CA ALA A 52 11.55 -3.15 0.45
C ALA A 52 12.51 -2.01 0.84
N LEU A 53 12.00 -0.91 1.39
CA LEU A 53 12.78 0.27 1.80
C LEU A 53 13.06 0.28 3.32
N LEU A 54 12.50 -0.67 4.07
CA LEU A 54 12.71 -0.74 5.52
C LEU A 54 14.08 -1.34 5.85
N PRO A 55 14.77 -0.83 6.88
CA PRO A 55 15.93 -1.49 7.48
C PRO A 55 15.62 -2.94 7.85
N SER A 56 16.60 -3.83 7.69
CA SER A 56 16.47 -5.27 7.96
C SER A 56 15.94 -5.58 9.36
N ASP A 57 16.27 -4.73 10.33
CA ASP A 57 15.93 -4.91 11.74
C ASP A 57 14.44 -4.64 12.03
N LEU A 58 13.73 -3.97 11.10
CA LEU A 58 12.30 -3.71 11.19
C LEU A 58 11.46 -4.76 10.43
N TYR A 59 12.10 -5.70 9.73
CA TYR A 59 11.39 -6.71 8.95
C TYR A 59 10.90 -7.85 9.86
N CYS A 60 9.59 -8.01 10.01
CA CYS A 60 9.04 -9.21 10.63
C CYS A 60 9.27 -10.40 9.69
N LYS A 61 10.16 -11.34 10.05
CA LYS A 61 10.38 -12.58 9.31
C LYS A 61 9.04 -13.30 9.12
N LYS A 62 8.48 -13.27 7.91
CA LYS A 62 7.33 -14.10 7.54
C LYS A 62 7.71 -15.56 7.81
N LYS A 63 7.12 -16.17 8.84
CA LYS A 63 7.20 -17.62 9.02
C LYS A 63 6.47 -18.25 7.83
N SER A 64 7.21 -18.94 6.98
CA SER A 64 6.59 -19.81 5.98
C SER A 64 5.72 -20.83 6.71
N PRO A 65 4.51 -21.14 6.22
CA PRO A 65 3.76 -22.26 6.78
C PRO A 65 4.56 -23.54 6.50
N GLN A 66 5.18 -24.11 7.53
CA GLN A 66 5.79 -25.43 7.44
C GLN A 66 4.69 -26.43 7.06
N ARG A 67 4.69 -26.88 5.80
CA ARG A 67 3.99 -28.11 5.42
C ARG A 67 4.61 -29.23 6.26
N LYS A 68 3.86 -29.75 7.24
CA LYS A 68 4.23 -30.99 7.93
C LYS A 68 4.21 -32.10 6.88
N SER A 69 5.38 -32.51 6.38
CA SER A 69 5.49 -33.72 5.57
C SER A 69 5.12 -34.91 6.45
N SER A 70 3.96 -35.50 6.21
CA SER A 70 3.57 -36.75 6.85
C SER A 70 4.48 -37.87 6.32
N HIS A 71 5.44 -38.30 7.12
CA HIS A 71 6.10 -39.59 6.94
C HIS A 71 5.06 -40.67 7.21
N LYS A 72 4.57 -41.34 6.16
CA LYS A 72 3.91 -42.64 6.30
C LYS A 72 4.91 -43.69 5.85
N LYS A 73 5.57 -44.35 6.81
CA LYS A 73 6.26 -45.62 6.58
C LYS A 73 5.26 -46.61 5.99
N ALA A 74 5.62 -47.26 4.90
CA ALA A 74 5.01 -48.51 4.48
C ALA A 74 6.14 -49.55 4.47
N GLU A 75 6.16 -50.39 5.49
CA GLU A 75 6.75 -51.72 5.44
C GLU A 75 5.65 -52.66 4.94
N GLY A 76 6.00 -53.54 4.00
CA GLY A 76 5.15 -54.55 3.40
C GLY A 76 5.92 -55.32 2.35
#